data_AF-A0A9P5AWW8-F1
#
_entry.id   AF-A0A9P5AWW8-F1
#
_cell.length_a   1.000
_cell.length_b   1.000
_cell.length_c   1.000
_cell.angle_alpha   90.00
_cell.angle_beta   90.00
_cell.angle_gamma   90.00
#
_symmetry.space_group_name_H-M   'P 1'
#
loop_
_entity.id
_entity.type
_entity.pdbx_description
1 polymer ?
#
loop_
_entity_poly.entity_id
_entity_poly.type
_entity_poly.pdbx_seq_one_letter_code
_entity_poly.pdbx_strand_id
1 'polypeptide(L)'
;MDSPHDAPYYCMADKRCRLCKFELLEGDLVISYIASQRFSMDFKLHMTETVHDSYEWINLHTCARRRCMMQGRRVPFFHHECFCFRLYDISDALVAAGEWSFEPPASENSRRCHRIKNLLAPRLRDQLQIRLPPEILMTIAGHLVRECATITAEEPSLGTAVSDTAVDITRDIYANYTAVDGMRYVKSLCNMPSNFGDQYSQTLLSKEGKAVDKIWIAEDHRGIRSVIFCGVDSPLEGPTPITKSWWTVLNTSNDTKQIAIKSDGIKLRDIAISDETRPDASGNYVSWADPSHPDNVIDIMTLGPIDVFPEGLKMMSFDCNASGTTGYTAVTGGTSVTMIHAHGHGDTSFYADMDAAFPRDFFIHMPLDDGEYVTQICRRHGLGAGNRPSACFVDEIHFSERVVLQSLA
;
A
#
# COMPACT_ATOMS: atom_id res chain seq x y z
N MET A 1 25.34 -23.11 22.14
CA MET A 1 24.59 -21.85 22.33
C MET A 1 23.28 -22.28 22.94
N ASP A 2 23.13 -22.11 24.24
CA ASP A 2 22.23 -22.98 25.02
C ASP A 2 21.10 -22.18 25.71
N SER A 3 21.07 -20.86 25.52
CA SER A 3 20.02 -19.97 26.01
C SER A 3 19.16 -19.46 24.85
N PRO A 4 17.82 -19.58 24.91
CA PRO A 4 16.91 -18.97 23.93
C PRO A 4 17.09 -17.46 23.76
N HIS A 5 17.65 -16.76 24.76
CA HIS A 5 17.94 -15.33 24.67
C HIS A 5 19.07 -14.98 23.69
N ASP A 6 19.93 -15.95 23.34
CA ASP A 6 21.03 -15.78 22.39
C ASP A 6 20.58 -16.02 20.93
N ALA A 7 19.35 -16.52 20.71
CA ALA A 7 18.83 -16.83 19.39
C ALA A 7 18.41 -15.56 18.62
N PRO A 8 18.67 -15.45 17.30
CA PRO A 8 18.35 -14.27 16.52
C PRO A 8 16.86 -13.91 16.56
N TYR A 9 16.59 -12.61 16.73
CA TYR A 9 15.23 -12.08 16.77
C TYR A 9 14.73 -11.69 15.39
N TYR A 10 13.48 -12.08 15.13
CA TYR A 10 12.70 -11.75 13.96
C TYR A 10 11.34 -11.21 14.39
N CYS A 11 10.71 -10.40 13.53
CA CYS A 11 9.40 -9.83 13.81
C CYS A 11 8.44 -10.03 12.63
N MET A 12 7.17 -10.27 12.92
CA MET A 12 6.10 -10.35 11.92
C MET A 12 6.07 -9.09 11.02
N ALA A 13 6.20 -9.28 9.71
CA ALA A 13 6.24 -8.19 8.73
C ALA A 13 4.85 -7.57 8.47
N ASP A 14 3.80 -8.38 8.47
CA ASP A 14 2.42 -7.97 8.23
C ASP A 14 1.48 -8.93 8.97
N LYS A 15 0.27 -8.49 9.33
CA LYS A 15 -0.79 -9.35 9.91
C LYS A 15 -1.47 -10.25 8.86
N ARG A 16 -0.90 -10.44 7.67
CA ARG A 16 -1.54 -11.14 6.54
C ARG A 16 -0.68 -12.26 6.02
N CYS A 17 -1.35 -13.32 5.61
CA CYS A 17 -0.72 -14.46 4.97
C CYS A 17 -0.04 -14.03 3.66
N ARG A 18 1.27 -14.22 3.57
CA ARG A 18 2.07 -13.85 2.41
C ARG A 18 1.83 -14.75 1.19
N LEU A 19 0.94 -15.74 1.28
CA LEU A 19 0.32 -16.41 0.12
C LEU A 19 -1.04 -15.77 -0.22
N CYS A 20 -2.12 -16.11 0.50
CA CYS A 20 -3.50 -15.73 0.13
C CYS A 20 -3.89 -14.24 0.32
N LYS A 21 -3.06 -13.44 1.01
CA LYS A 21 -3.28 -12.03 1.39
C LYS A 21 -4.44 -11.75 2.34
N PHE A 22 -5.07 -12.78 2.90
CA PHE A 22 -6.05 -12.58 3.98
C PHE A 22 -5.35 -12.45 5.33
N GLU A 23 -6.02 -11.78 6.26
CA GLU A 23 -5.56 -11.58 7.63
C GLU A 23 -5.33 -12.90 8.37
N LEU A 24 -4.29 -12.88 9.18
CA LEU A 24 -3.92 -13.89 10.17
C LEU A 24 -4.55 -13.43 11.50
N LEU A 25 -5.39 -14.27 12.07
CA LEU A 25 -6.19 -13.96 13.26
C LEU A 25 -5.59 -14.61 14.52
N GLU A 26 -6.00 -14.09 15.66
CA GLU A 26 -5.66 -14.64 16.98
C GLU A 26 -6.09 -16.12 17.05
N GLY A 27 -5.13 -17.01 17.31
CA GLY A 27 -5.33 -18.46 17.37
C GLY A 27 -5.14 -19.22 16.05
N ASP A 28 -4.94 -18.54 14.90
CA ASP A 28 -4.62 -19.22 13.63
C ASP A 28 -3.29 -19.98 13.74
N LEU A 29 -3.21 -21.15 13.11
CA LEU A 29 -1.95 -21.90 12.99
C LEU A 29 -1.10 -21.29 11.86
N VAL A 30 0.11 -20.84 12.18
CA VAL A 30 0.96 -20.05 11.26
C VAL A 30 2.39 -20.57 11.16
N ILE A 31 3.04 -20.23 10.05
CA ILE A 31 4.46 -20.53 9.74
C ILE A 31 5.12 -19.25 9.22
N SER A 32 6.37 -18.97 9.62
CA SER A 32 7.16 -17.81 9.16
C SER A 32 8.19 -18.21 8.09
N TYR A 33 8.41 -17.35 7.09
CA TYR A 33 9.52 -17.45 6.13
C TYR A 33 10.76 -16.72 6.64
N ILE A 34 11.89 -17.39 6.76
CA ILE A 34 13.12 -16.80 7.31
C ILE A 34 13.97 -16.23 6.17
N ALA A 35 14.42 -17.11 5.27
CA ALA A 35 15.12 -16.82 4.02
C ALA A 35 15.36 -18.14 3.26
N SER A 36 15.48 -18.09 1.93
CA SER A 36 16.01 -19.19 1.11
C SER A 36 15.38 -20.56 1.40
N GLN A 37 14.04 -20.62 1.37
CA GLN A 37 13.22 -21.80 1.72
C GLN A 37 13.37 -22.35 3.15
N ARG A 38 13.97 -21.59 4.09
CA ARG A 38 13.89 -21.89 5.53
C ARG A 38 12.60 -21.33 6.12
N PHE A 39 11.90 -22.16 6.88
CA PHE A 39 10.63 -21.86 7.52
C PHE A 39 10.70 -22.19 8.99
N SER A 40 9.95 -21.45 9.82
CA SER A 40 9.77 -21.85 11.21
C SER A 40 8.97 -23.15 11.33
N MET A 41 8.98 -23.76 12.51
CA MET A 41 7.91 -24.66 12.93
C MET A 41 6.55 -23.95 12.89
N ASP A 42 5.46 -24.71 12.86
CA ASP A 42 4.11 -24.19 13.00
C ASP A 42 3.76 -23.90 14.46
N PHE A 43 3.05 -22.79 14.69
CA PHE A 43 2.59 -22.38 16.03
C PHE A 43 1.29 -21.58 15.96
N LYS A 44 0.58 -21.49 17.08
CA LYS A 44 -0.62 -20.65 17.18
C LYS A 44 -0.22 -19.18 17.28
N LEU A 45 -0.79 -18.36 16.41
CA LEU A 45 -0.58 -16.92 16.42
C LEU A 45 -1.27 -16.30 17.65
N HIS A 46 -0.47 -15.83 18.60
CA HIS A 46 -0.91 -14.93 19.65
C HIS A 46 -0.25 -13.57 19.41
N MET A 47 -1.04 -12.51 19.29
CA MET A 47 -0.53 -11.19 18.91
C MET A 47 0.30 -10.54 20.02
N THR A 48 1.41 -9.92 19.65
CA THR A 48 2.39 -9.25 20.55
C THR A 48 3.18 -10.17 21.50
N GLU A 49 3.11 -11.49 21.32
CA GLU A 49 3.96 -12.46 22.01
C GLU A 49 5.31 -12.69 21.32
N THR A 50 6.18 -13.47 21.94
CA THR A 50 7.44 -13.96 21.34
C THR A 50 7.50 -15.47 21.46
N VAL A 51 7.56 -16.16 20.33
CA VAL A 51 7.68 -17.63 20.26
C VAL A 51 9.13 -17.99 19.97
N HIS A 52 9.69 -18.94 20.73
CA HIS A 52 11.01 -19.50 20.45
C HIS A 52 10.87 -20.74 19.57
N ASP A 53 11.51 -20.73 18.41
CA ASP A 53 11.63 -21.88 17.53
C ASP A 53 12.96 -22.58 17.81
N SER A 54 12.90 -23.75 18.44
CA SER A 54 14.07 -24.56 18.79
C SER A 54 14.66 -25.34 17.60
N TYR A 55 13.96 -25.44 16.47
CA TYR A 55 14.41 -26.16 15.28
C TYR A 55 15.27 -25.27 14.39
N GLU A 56 14.78 -24.06 14.07
CA GLU A 56 15.55 -23.05 13.34
C GLU A 56 16.48 -22.22 14.26
N TRP A 57 16.33 -22.37 15.58
CA TRP A 57 17.01 -21.62 16.64
C TRP A 57 16.84 -20.11 16.51
N ILE A 58 15.59 -19.65 16.54
CA ILE A 58 15.20 -18.24 16.38
C ILE A 58 14.11 -17.81 17.36
N ASN A 59 13.95 -16.49 17.54
CA ASN A 59 12.84 -15.89 18.28
C ASN A 59 11.93 -15.09 17.33
N LEU A 60 10.63 -15.40 17.32
CA LEU A 60 9.62 -14.79 16.45
C LEU A 60 8.67 -13.92 17.27
N HIS A 61 8.73 -12.60 17.08
CA HIS A 61 7.86 -11.64 17.77
C HIS A 61 6.67 -11.17 16.90
N THR A 62 5.45 -11.35 17.40
CA THR A 62 4.19 -11.30 16.62
C THR A 62 3.43 -9.98 16.74
N CYS A 63 4.10 -8.83 16.91
CA CYS A 63 3.39 -7.56 17.08
C CYS A 63 2.95 -6.86 15.78
N ALA A 64 3.52 -7.26 14.63
CA ALA A 64 3.32 -6.65 13.31
C ALA A 64 3.55 -5.11 13.23
N ARG A 65 4.17 -4.48 14.23
CA ARG A 65 4.39 -3.03 14.25
C ARG A 65 5.51 -2.62 13.31
N ARG A 66 5.34 -1.48 12.61
CA ARG A 66 6.39 -0.87 11.75
C ARG A 66 7.68 -0.60 12.52
N ARG A 67 7.57 -0.02 13.73
CA ARG A 67 8.68 0.16 14.69
C ARG A 67 8.52 -0.85 15.83
N CYS A 68 9.25 -1.96 15.78
CA CYS A 68 9.23 -3.02 16.80
C CYS A 68 10.36 -2.83 17.82
N MET A 69 10.05 -2.93 19.12
CA MET A 69 11.03 -2.76 20.21
C MET A 69 12.12 -3.84 20.21
N MET A 70 11.85 -5.02 19.65
CA MET A 70 12.81 -6.12 19.58
C MET A 70 13.86 -5.96 18.47
N GLN A 71 13.73 -4.94 17.60
CA GLN A 71 14.67 -4.56 16.52
C GLN A 71 15.07 -5.66 15.51
N GLY A 72 14.46 -6.86 15.59
CA GLY A 72 14.74 -7.98 14.71
C GLY A 72 14.30 -7.79 13.26
N ARG A 73 14.88 -8.58 12.34
CA ARG A 73 14.53 -8.57 10.91
C ARG A 73 13.05 -8.91 10.73
N ARG A 74 12.36 -8.15 9.87
CA ARG A 74 10.94 -8.39 9.58
C ARG A 74 10.80 -9.56 8.60
N VAL A 75 9.90 -10.48 8.89
CA VAL A 75 9.68 -11.74 8.14
C VAL A 75 8.20 -11.97 7.83
N PRO A 76 7.85 -12.49 6.64
CA PRO A 76 6.48 -12.78 6.29
C PRO A 76 5.97 -14.07 6.93
N PHE A 77 4.68 -14.09 7.25
CA PHE A 77 3.97 -15.22 7.84
C PHE A 77 2.96 -15.81 6.85
N PHE A 78 2.59 -17.07 7.04
CA PHE A 78 1.56 -17.77 6.28
C PHE A 78 0.57 -18.47 7.21
N HIS A 79 -0.69 -18.63 6.79
CA HIS A 79 -1.55 -19.68 7.37
C HIS A 79 -0.92 -21.04 7.07
N HIS A 80 -0.91 -21.95 8.05
CA HIS A 80 -0.46 -23.33 7.87
C HIS A 80 -1.21 -24.02 6.72
N GLU A 81 -2.54 -23.85 6.64
CA GLU A 81 -3.36 -24.39 5.55
C GLU A 81 -2.90 -23.92 4.16
N CYS A 82 -2.64 -22.61 4.01
CA CYS A 82 -2.13 -22.05 2.75
C CYS A 82 -0.74 -22.58 2.42
N PHE A 83 0.13 -22.74 3.43
CA PHE A 83 1.45 -23.33 3.24
C PHE A 83 1.35 -24.80 2.78
N CYS A 84 0.47 -25.60 3.36
CA CYS A 84 0.27 -27.00 2.98
C CYS A 84 -0.46 -27.17 1.64
N PHE A 85 -1.29 -26.22 1.23
CA PHE A 85 -2.09 -26.27 0.00
C PHE A 85 -1.37 -25.72 -1.25
N ARG A 86 -0.23 -25.05 -1.08
CA ARG A 86 0.59 -24.54 -2.20
C ARG A 86 0.89 -25.62 -3.24
N LEU A 87 0.95 -25.24 -4.50
CA LEU A 87 1.30 -26.15 -5.60
C LEU A 87 2.81 -26.13 -5.89
N TYR A 88 3.49 -25.04 -5.54
CA TYR A 88 4.89 -24.82 -5.88
C TYR A 88 5.72 -24.40 -4.65
N ASP A 89 7.05 -24.44 -4.80
CA ASP A 89 7.95 -23.92 -3.78
C ASP A 89 7.83 -22.40 -3.65
N ILE A 90 7.91 -21.93 -2.40
CA ILE A 90 7.83 -20.50 -2.08
C ILE A 90 9.18 -19.85 -2.44
N SER A 91 9.20 -19.18 -3.59
CA SER A 91 10.33 -18.40 -4.06
C SER A 91 10.37 -17.00 -3.44
N ASP A 92 11.54 -16.37 -3.43
CA ASP A 92 11.67 -14.97 -3.00
C ASP A 92 10.82 -14.02 -3.87
N ALA A 93 10.61 -14.34 -5.16
CA ALA A 93 9.72 -13.59 -6.04
C ALA A 93 8.24 -13.70 -5.62
N LEU A 94 7.76 -14.88 -5.20
CA LEU A 94 6.40 -15.03 -4.65
C LEU A 94 6.23 -14.25 -3.34
N VAL A 95 7.26 -14.26 -2.49
CA VAL A 95 7.28 -13.50 -1.23
C VAL A 95 7.30 -11.99 -1.47
N ALA A 96 8.10 -11.51 -2.42
CA ALA A 96 8.20 -10.10 -2.80
C ALA A 96 6.92 -9.62 -3.52
N ALA A 97 6.42 -10.38 -4.49
CA ALA A 97 5.19 -10.03 -5.20
C ALA A 97 3.94 -10.03 -4.31
N GLY A 98 4.08 -10.69 -3.16
CA GLY A 98 3.15 -10.70 -2.08
C GLY A 98 3.23 -9.54 -1.07
N GLU A 99 4.22 -8.65 -1.18
CA GLU A 99 4.40 -7.48 -0.31
C GLU A 99 3.34 -6.42 -0.57
N TRP A 100 2.93 -5.69 0.48
CA TRP A 100 2.12 -4.48 0.34
C TRP A 100 2.99 -3.25 0.64
N SER A 101 2.96 -2.25 -0.23
CA SER A 101 3.72 -1.00 -0.05
C SER A 101 3.15 -0.14 1.09
N PHE A 102 1.85 -0.30 1.39
CA PHE A 102 1.11 0.41 2.42
C PHE A 102 -0.20 -0.32 2.72
N GLU A 103 -0.97 0.14 3.70
CA GLU A 103 -2.23 -0.48 4.09
C GLU A 103 -3.34 -0.21 3.05
N PRO A 104 -4.15 -1.21 2.64
CA PRO A 104 -5.30 -1.00 1.78
C PRO A 104 -6.51 -0.42 2.54
N PRO A 105 -7.56 -0.01 1.81
CA PRO A 105 -8.89 0.15 2.38
C PRO A 105 -9.39 -1.14 3.06
N ALA A 106 -10.10 -1.02 4.18
CA ALA A 106 -10.74 -2.13 4.90
C ALA A 106 -11.69 -2.94 4.01
N SER A 107 -12.31 -2.28 3.03
CA SER A 107 -13.17 -2.91 2.02
C SER A 107 -12.44 -3.93 1.11
N GLU A 108 -11.11 -3.94 1.06
CA GLU A 108 -10.33 -4.77 0.13
C GLU A 108 -10.44 -6.28 0.41
N ASN A 109 -10.40 -6.69 1.69
CA ASN A 109 -10.58 -8.11 2.06
C ASN A 109 -11.96 -8.63 1.62
N SER A 110 -13.01 -7.84 1.88
CA SER A 110 -14.38 -8.15 1.47
C SER A 110 -14.51 -8.19 -0.06
N ARG A 111 -13.92 -7.23 -0.78
CA ARG A 111 -13.87 -7.20 -2.25
C ARG A 111 -13.21 -8.46 -2.82
N ARG A 112 -12.02 -8.82 -2.32
CA ARG A 112 -11.26 -10.01 -2.76
C ARG A 112 -12.03 -11.30 -2.47
N CYS A 113 -12.55 -11.46 -1.26
CA CYS A 113 -13.37 -12.61 -0.86
C CYS A 113 -14.61 -12.76 -1.76
N HIS A 114 -15.38 -11.69 -1.95
CA HIS A 114 -16.56 -11.71 -2.81
C HIS A 114 -16.22 -12.01 -4.28
N ARG A 115 -15.13 -11.43 -4.81
CA ARG A 115 -14.65 -11.71 -6.17
C ARG A 115 -14.27 -13.18 -6.35
N ILE A 116 -13.48 -13.75 -5.43
CA ILE A 116 -13.06 -15.16 -5.51
C ILE A 116 -14.27 -16.07 -5.46
N LYS A 117 -15.20 -15.83 -4.53
CA LYS A 117 -16.46 -16.58 -4.44
C LYS A 117 -17.27 -16.54 -5.75
N ASN A 118 -17.42 -15.37 -6.36
CA ASN A 118 -18.12 -15.20 -7.64
C ASN A 118 -17.41 -15.85 -8.84
N LEU A 119 -16.08 -16.02 -8.79
CA LEU A 119 -15.31 -16.74 -9.82
C LEU A 119 -15.37 -18.26 -9.62
N LEU A 120 -15.37 -18.73 -8.37
CA LEU A 120 -15.39 -20.15 -8.02
C LEU A 120 -16.78 -20.78 -8.13
N ALA A 121 -17.84 -20.12 -7.64
CA ALA A 121 -19.17 -20.74 -7.57
C ALA A 121 -19.72 -21.22 -8.94
N PRO A 122 -19.52 -20.49 -10.07
CA PRO A 122 -19.83 -21.01 -11.40
C PRO A 122 -18.96 -22.21 -11.79
N ARG A 123 -17.64 -22.11 -11.60
CA ARG A 123 -16.70 -23.22 -11.92
C ARG A 123 -17.01 -24.49 -11.13
N LEU A 124 -17.39 -24.37 -9.86
CA LEU A 124 -17.81 -25.49 -9.02
C LEU A 124 -19.08 -26.16 -9.57
N ARG A 125 -20.03 -25.41 -10.12
CA ARG A 125 -21.21 -25.99 -10.80
C ARG A 125 -20.81 -26.87 -11.97
N ASP A 126 -19.89 -26.37 -12.79
CA ASP A 126 -19.45 -27.04 -14.01
C ASP A 126 -18.61 -28.29 -13.70
N GLN A 127 -17.79 -28.25 -12.63
CA GLN A 127 -16.90 -29.35 -12.25
C GLN A 127 -17.58 -30.43 -11.39
N LEU A 128 -18.47 -30.08 -10.45
CA LEU A 128 -19.05 -31.05 -9.51
C LEU A 128 -20.08 -31.98 -10.15
N GLN A 129 -20.58 -31.68 -11.35
CA GLN A 129 -21.60 -32.44 -12.09
C GLN A 129 -22.94 -32.66 -11.33
N ILE A 130 -23.10 -32.03 -10.16
CA ILE A 130 -24.26 -32.09 -9.29
C ILE A 130 -24.99 -30.75 -9.34
N ARG A 131 -26.33 -30.78 -9.47
CA ARG A 131 -27.17 -29.58 -9.46
C ARG A 131 -27.37 -29.06 -8.02
N LEU A 132 -26.38 -28.33 -7.52
CA LEU A 132 -26.47 -27.57 -6.28
C LEU A 132 -27.09 -26.17 -6.53
N PRO A 133 -27.90 -25.63 -5.60
CA PRO A 133 -28.36 -24.25 -5.64
C PRO A 133 -27.19 -23.24 -5.65
N PRO A 134 -27.35 -22.05 -6.27
CA PRO A 134 -26.30 -21.02 -6.30
C PRO A 134 -25.77 -20.64 -4.92
N GLU A 135 -26.64 -20.64 -3.90
CA GLU A 135 -26.33 -20.26 -2.51
C GLU A 135 -25.39 -21.29 -1.87
N ILE A 136 -25.64 -22.59 -2.12
CA ILE A 136 -24.78 -23.68 -1.63
C ILE A 136 -23.40 -23.63 -2.32
N LEU A 137 -23.37 -23.38 -3.63
CA LEU A 137 -22.12 -23.20 -4.37
C LEU A 137 -21.33 -21.97 -3.88
N MET A 138 -22.02 -20.89 -3.50
CA MET A 138 -21.43 -19.68 -2.92
C MET A 138 -20.83 -19.93 -1.53
N THR A 139 -21.49 -20.76 -0.70
CA THR A 139 -20.96 -21.21 0.59
C THR A 139 -19.73 -22.11 0.41
N ILE A 140 -19.78 -23.12 -0.48
CA ILE A 140 -18.63 -23.99 -0.78
C ILE A 140 -17.45 -23.16 -1.31
N ALA A 141 -17.70 -22.26 -2.26
CA ALA A 141 -16.70 -21.31 -2.75
C ALA A 141 -16.12 -20.44 -1.62
N GLY A 142 -16.91 -20.14 -0.60
CA GLY A 142 -16.49 -19.42 0.61
C GLY A 142 -15.49 -20.16 1.48
N HIS A 143 -15.54 -21.49 1.52
CA HIS A 143 -14.56 -22.34 2.20
C HIS A 143 -13.26 -22.52 1.40
N LEU A 144 -13.23 -22.14 0.13
CA LEU A 144 -12.07 -22.30 -0.79
C LEU A 144 -11.39 -20.96 -1.15
N VAL A 145 -11.71 -19.89 -0.43
CA VAL A 145 -11.23 -18.54 -0.73
C VAL A 145 -9.72 -18.39 -0.52
N ARG A 146 -9.18 -19.01 0.54
CA ARG A 146 -7.75 -18.93 0.90
C ARG A 146 -6.91 -19.73 -0.09
N GLU A 147 -7.36 -20.93 -0.40
CA GLU A 147 -6.83 -21.93 -1.32
C GLU A 147 -6.72 -21.36 -2.74
N CYS A 148 -7.83 -20.82 -3.25
CA CYS A 148 -7.85 -20.19 -4.56
C CYS A 148 -6.96 -18.95 -4.63
N ALA A 149 -6.96 -18.10 -3.60
CA ALA A 149 -6.07 -16.94 -3.54
C ALA A 149 -4.58 -17.34 -3.54
N THR A 150 -4.22 -18.41 -2.83
CA THR A 150 -2.86 -18.99 -2.82
C THR A 150 -2.45 -19.44 -4.23
N ILE A 151 -3.24 -20.32 -4.88
CA ILE A 151 -2.94 -20.79 -6.25
C ILE A 151 -2.81 -19.63 -7.24
N THR A 152 -3.77 -18.69 -7.25
CA THR A 152 -3.76 -17.55 -8.19
C THR A 152 -2.64 -16.54 -7.93
N ALA A 153 -2.00 -16.58 -6.75
CA ALA A 153 -0.79 -15.81 -6.46
C ALA A 153 0.49 -16.53 -6.92
N GLU A 154 0.49 -17.87 -6.95
CA GLU A 154 1.63 -18.70 -7.35
C GLU A 154 1.84 -18.75 -8.86
N GLU A 155 0.79 -19.02 -9.66
CA GLU A 155 0.88 -19.19 -11.11
C GLU A 155 1.67 -18.06 -11.82
N PRO A 156 1.45 -16.76 -11.53
CA PRO A 156 2.15 -15.68 -12.21
C PRO A 156 3.60 -15.50 -11.75
N SER A 157 4.00 -16.05 -10.60
CA SER A 157 5.38 -15.99 -10.07
C SER A 157 6.31 -17.02 -10.71
N LEU A 158 5.79 -18.05 -11.39
CA LEU A 158 6.58 -19.15 -11.94
C LEU A 158 7.59 -18.67 -12.99
N GLY A 159 8.87 -19.02 -12.78
CA GLY A 159 9.97 -18.62 -13.67
C GLY A 159 10.27 -17.12 -13.70
N THR A 160 9.63 -16.32 -12.83
CA THR A 160 9.91 -14.89 -12.68
C THR A 160 10.96 -14.64 -11.60
N ALA A 161 11.66 -13.52 -11.71
CA ALA A 161 12.62 -13.07 -10.71
C ALA A 161 12.34 -11.60 -10.37
N VAL A 162 12.64 -11.22 -9.12
CA VAL A 162 12.76 -9.81 -8.74
C VAL A 162 13.85 -9.19 -9.60
N SER A 163 13.60 -8.02 -10.18
CA SER A 163 14.53 -7.39 -11.12
C SER A 163 14.51 -5.87 -11.00
N ASP A 164 15.70 -5.30 -10.83
CA ASP A 164 15.96 -3.87 -10.96
C ASP A 164 16.62 -3.64 -12.32
N THR A 165 16.00 -2.78 -13.14
CA THR A 165 16.43 -2.53 -14.52
C THR A 165 16.32 -1.04 -14.87
N ALA A 166 17.06 -0.59 -15.87
CA ALA A 166 16.98 0.79 -16.35
C ALA A 166 16.21 0.87 -17.68
N VAL A 167 15.44 1.95 -17.87
CA VAL A 167 14.73 2.27 -19.11
C VAL A 167 15.17 3.65 -19.59
N ASP A 168 15.53 3.74 -20.87
CA ASP A 168 15.96 4.99 -21.53
C ASP A 168 14.72 5.85 -21.85
N ILE A 169 14.58 7.02 -21.22
CA ILE A 169 13.40 7.87 -21.44
C ILE A 169 13.49 8.74 -22.70
N THR A 170 14.62 8.71 -23.41
CA THR A 170 14.82 9.48 -24.66
C THR A 170 14.29 8.75 -25.90
N ARG A 171 14.05 7.44 -25.78
CA ARG A 171 13.54 6.55 -26.83
C ARG A 171 12.03 6.34 -26.71
N ASP A 172 11.44 5.59 -27.64
CA ASP A 172 10.11 5.01 -27.44
C ASP A 172 10.05 4.25 -26.11
N ILE A 173 8.92 4.35 -25.40
CA ILE A 173 8.66 3.63 -24.15
C ILE A 173 7.37 2.83 -24.31
N TYR A 174 7.46 1.51 -24.20
CA TYR A 174 6.34 0.58 -24.24
C TYR A 174 6.07 0.04 -22.84
N ALA A 175 4.80 -0.12 -22.48
CA ALA A 175 4.37 -0.75 -21.23
C ALA A 175 3.63 -2.05 -21.50
N ASN A 176 4.06 -3.11 -20.81
CA ASN A 176 3.32 -4.37 -20.68
C ASN A 176 2.44 -4.31 -19.42
N TYR A 177 1.32 -5.03 -19.42
CA TYR A 177 0.41 -5.09 -18.28
C TYR A 177 0.09 -6.52 -17.87
N THR A 178 -0.27 -6.70 -16.60
CA THR A 178 -0.75 -7.96 -16.04
C THR A 178 -2.02 -7.73 -15.22
N ALA A 179 -2.79 -8.77 -14.95
CA ALA A 179 -3.98 -8.72 -14.10
C ALA A 179 -3.78 -9.56 -12.84
N VAL A 180 -3.93 -8.95 -11.66
CA VAL A 180 -3.81 -9.63 -10.36
C VAL A 180 -5.05 -9.34 -9.52
N ASP A 181 -5.75 -10.37 -9.04
CA ASP A 181 -7.10 -10.32 -8.43
C ASP A 181 -8.10 -9.43 -9.19
N GLY A 182 -8.00 -9.40 -10.53
CA GLY A 182 -8.84 -8.61 -11.43
C GLY A 182 -8.46 -7.14 -11.58
N MET A 183 -7.37 -6.68 -10.97
CA MET A 183 -6.85 -5.32 -11.12
C MET A 183 -5.68 -5.31 -12.10
N ARG A 184 -5.62 -4.31 -13.01
CA ARG A 184 -4.56 -4.16 -14.02
C ARG A 184 -3.34 -3.44 -13.42
N TYR A 185 -2.18 -4.07 -13.47
CA TYR A 185 -0.89 -3.53 -13.05
C TYR A 185 0.07 -3.39 -14.23
N VAL A 186 1.04 -2.48 -14.15
CA VAL A 186 2.16 -2.40 -15.09
C VAL A 186 3.10 -3.56 -14.79
N LYS A 187 3.34 -4.43 -15.78
CA LYS A 187 4.24 -5.58 -15.68
C LYS A 187 5.69 -5.18 -15.89
N SER A 188 5.96 -4.40 -16.94
CA SER A 188 7.29 -3.90 -17.28
C SER A 188 7.18 -2.67 -18.18
N LEU A 189 8.26 -1.87 -18.19
CA LEU A 189 8.51 -0.83 -19.18
C LEU A 189 9.72 -1.28 -20.03
N CYS A 190 9.71 -1.01 -21.33
CA CYS A 190 10.80 -1.38 -22.24
C CYS A 190 10.90 -0.45 -23.46
N ASN A 191 12.11 -0.30 -24.01
CA ASN A 191 12.35 0.59 -25.16
C ASN A 191 12.14 -0.04 -26.53
N MET A 192 11.83 -1.34 -26.58
CA MET A 192 11.54 -2.06 -27.82
C MET A 192 10.13 -2.66 -27.72
N PRO A 193 9.33 -2.61 -28.79
CA PRO A 193 8.14 -3.44 -28.86
C PRO A 193 8.56 -4.91 -28.84
N SER A 194 7.79 -5.76 -28.16
CA SER A 194 8.10 -7.19 -28.15
C SER A 194 7.69 -7.84 -29.46
N ASN A 195 8.65 -8.52 -30.11
CA ASN A 195 8.44 -9.28 -31.34
C ASN A 195 7.62 -10.58 -31.14
N PHE A 196 7.23 -10.90 -29.90
CA PHE A 196 6.37 -12.03 -29.57
C PHE A 196 4.90 -11.63 -29.76
N GLY A 197 4.10 -12.49 -30.41
CA GLY A 197 2.84 -12.14 -31.09
C GLY A 197 1.66 -11.60 -30.25
N ASP A 198 1.84 -11.30 -28.97
CA ASP A 198 0.84 -10.65 -28.12
C ASP A 198 0.77 -9.12 -28.36
N GLN A 199 0.46 -8.73 -29.61
CA GLN A 199 0.22 -7.33 -30.02
C GLN A 199 -0.82 -6.59 -29.15
N TYR A 200 -1.66 -7.32 -28.42
CA TYR A 200 -2.70 -6.76 -27.55
C TYR A 200 -2.23 -6.39 -26.14
N SER A 201 -0.98 -6.67 -25.77
CA SER A 201 -0.47 -6.47 -24.40
C SER A 201 0.32 -5.17 -24.19
N GLN A 202 0.76 -4.52 -25.28
CA GLN A 202 1.67 -3.38 -25.22
C GLN A 202 1.01 -2.04 -25.54
N THR A 203 1.24 -1.06 -24.68
CA THR A 203 0.81 0.33 -24.88
C THR A 203 2.06 1.21 -25.01
N LEU A 204 2.17 1.95 -26.12
CA LEU A 204 3.19 2.98 -26.29
C LEU A 204 2.85 4.17 -25.39
N LEU A 205 3.74 4.49 -24.45
CA LEU A 205 3.55 5.57 -23.45
C LEU A 205 4.28 6.86 -23.82
N SER A 206 5.47 6.76 -24.42
CA SER A 206 6.23 7.89 -24.96
C SER A 206 6.85 7.51 -26.30
N LYS A 207 7.13 8.52 -27.13
CA LYS A 207 7.81 8.38 -28.41
C LYS A 207 9.19 9.00 -28.36
N GLU A 208 10.13 8.40 -29.08
CA GLU A 208 11.46 8.98 -29.32
C GLU A 208 11.34 10.43 -29.84
N GLY A 209 12.16 11.32 -29.30
CA GLY A 209 12.15 12.75 -29.62
C GLY A 209 11.03 13.58 -28.98
N LYS A 210 10.09 12.98 -28.22
CA LYS A 210 9.20 13.73 -27.32
C LYS A 210 9.97 14.03 -26.02
N ALA A 211 10.03 15.30 -25.63
CA ALA A 211 10.55 15.68 -24.32
C ALA A 211 9.70 15.05 -23.19
N VAL A 212 10.40 14.51 -22.19
CA VAL A 212 9.82 14.00 -20.95
C VAL A 212 10.35 14.86 -19.83
N ASP A 213 9.47 15.63 -19.20
CA ASP A 213 9.76 16.55 -18.11
C ASP A 213 9.05 16.13 -16.82
N LYS A 214 7.95 15.37 -16.94
CA LYS A 214 7.18 14.83 -15.82
C LYS A 214 6.73 13.39 -16.08
N ILE A 215 6.95 12.53 -15.10
CA ILE A 215 6.45 11.15 -15.08
C ILE A 215 5.43 11.03 -13.94
N TRP A 216 4.16 10.82 -14.31
CA TRP A 216 3.10 10.56 -13.33
C TRP A 216 2.97 9.06 -13.09
N ILE A 217 2.97 8.65 -11.84
CA ILE A 217 2.88 7.25 -11.41
C ILE A 217 1.64 7.11 -10.54
N ALA A 218 0.74 6.22 -10.93
CA ALA A 218 -0.40 5.82 -10.10
C ALA A 218 -0.14 4.43 -9.52
N GLU A 219 -0.14 4.30 -8.19
CA GLU A 219 0.02 3.02 -7.49
C GLU A 219 -1.16 2.69 -6.57
N ASP A 220 -1.37 1.41 -6.29
CA ASP A 220 -2.13 0.99 -5.10
C ASP A 220 -1.21 0.19 -4.16
N HIS A 221 -1.77 -0.31 -3.04
CA HIS A 221 -1.02 -1.04 -2.01
C HIS A 221 -0.21 -2.23 -2.56
N ARG A 222 -0.49 -2.71 -3.78
CA ARG A 222 0.20 -3.84 -4.45
C ARG A 222 1.18 -3.40 -5.53
N GLY A 223 1.30 -2.11 -5.84
CA GLY A 223 2.23 -1.58 -6.84
C GLY A 223 1.57 -0.81 -7.98
N ILE A 224 2.31 -0.64 -9.07
CA ILE A 224 2.05 0.40 -10.07
C ILE A 224 0.91 -0.01 -11.02
N ARG A 225 -0.08 0.87 -11.14
CA ARG A 225 -1.32 0.72 -11.92
C ARG A 225 -1.23 1.43 -13.27
N SER A 226 -0.55 2.57 -13.33
CA SER A 226 -0.25 3.28 -14.57
C SER A 226 0.99 4.17 -14.42
N VAL A 227 1.60 4.48 -15.56
CA VAL A 227 2.69 5.45 -15.72
C VAL A 227 2.36 6.32 -16.93
N ILE A 228 2.51 7.64 -16.82
CA ILE A 228 2.20 8.60 -17.90
C ILE A 228 3.40 9.54 -18.08
N PHE A 229 3.89 9.65 -19.32
CA PHE A 229 5.08 10.41 -19.68
C PHE A 229 4.68 11.73 -20.38
N CYS A 230 4.88 12.84 -19.69
CA CYS A 230 4.46 14.18 -20.09
C CYS A 230 5.65 15.08 -20.37
N GLY A 231 5.50 15.99 -21.34
CA GLY A 231 6.40 17.11 -21.53
C GLY A 231 5.96 18.32 -20.70
N VAL A 232 6.73 19.41 -20.77
CA VAL A 232 6.41 20.71 -20.14
C VAL A 232 4.94 21.11 -20.40
N ASP A 233 4.27 21.59 -19.35
CA ASP A 233 2.89 22.11 -19.33
C ASP A 233 1.79 21.23 -19.94
N SER A 234 2.07 19.94 -20.18
CA SER A 234 1.03 18.98 -20.57
C SER A 234 0.14 18.67 -19.35
N PRO A 235 -1.17 18.98 -19.36
CA PRO A 235 -2.08 18.53 -18.32
C PRO A 235 -2.19 17.00 -18.34
N LEU A 236 -2.75 16.41 -17.27
CA LEU A 236 -2.99 14.98 -17.19
C LEU A 236 -4.12 14.55 -18.14
N GLU A 237 -3.84 14.48 -19.44
CA GLU A 237 -4.80 13.99 -20.44
C GLU A 237 -4.96 12.47 -20.33
N GLY A 238 -6.15 12.01 -19.98
CA GLY A 238 -6.49 10.61 -19.88
C GLY A 238 -7.83 10.37 -19.19
N PRO A 239 -8.32 9.12 -19.15
CA PRO A 239 -9.47 8.79 -18.34
C PRO A 239 -9.18 9.10 -16.86
N THR A 240 -10.19 9.67 -16.19
CA THR A 240 -10.28 10.04 -14.76
C THR A 240 -9.35 9.26 -13.82
N PRO A 241 -8.80 9.91 -12.76
CA PRO A 241 -7.81 9.30 -11.89
C PRO A 241 -8.21 7.88 -11.46
N ILE A 242 -7.29 6.94 -11.66
CA ILE A 242 -7.43 5.54 -11.30
C ILE A 242 -7.94 5.47 -9.86
N THR A 243 -9.18 5.03 -9.72
CA THR A 243 -9.90 5.09 -8.45
C THR A 243 -9.15 4.29 -7.39
N LYS A 244 -8.94 4.89 -6.20
CA LYS A 244 -8.21 4.31 -5.07
C LYS A 244 -6.72 4.06 -5.37
N SER A 245 -6.09 4.92 -6.17
CA SER A 245 -4.64 4.97 -6.34
C SER A 245 -4.04 6.25 -5.75
N TRP A 246 -2.77 6.15 -5.36
CA TRP A 246 -1.93 7.27 -4.95
C TRP A 246 -1.05 7.70 -6.13
N TRP A 247 -0.86 9.00 -6.27
CA TRP A 247 -0.23 9.66 -7.40
C TRP A 247 1.08 10.31 -7.01
N THR A 248 2.17 9.85 -7.60
CA THR A 248 3.52 10.43 -7.45
C THR A 248 3.93 11.10 -8.75
N VAL A 249 4.63 12.24 -8.67
CA VAL A 249 5.24 12.92 -9.81
C VAL A 249 6.75 12.88 -9.69
N LEU A 250 7.42 12.34 -10.71
CA LEU A 250 8.87 12.50 -10.89
C LEU A 250 9.10 13.63 -11.89
N ASN A 251 9.82 14.67 -11.48
CA ASN A 251 10.29 15.72 -12.40
C ASN A 251 11.64 15.30 -12.98
N THR A 252 11.73 15.16 -14.30
CA THR A 252 12.95 14.80 -15.01
C THR A 252 13.68 16.06 -15.48
N SER A 253 15.01 16.04 -15.46
CA SER A 253 15.84 17.10 -16.03
C SER A 253 16.24 16.78 -17.47
N ASN A 254 16.72 17.78 -18.23
CA ASN A 254 17.29 17.57 -19.57
C ASN A 254 18.46 16.55 -19.60
N ASP A 255 19.15 16.36 -18.47
CA ASP A 255 20.23 15.40 -18.32
C ASP A 255 19.75 13.99 -17.93
N THR A 256 18.47 13.86 -17.50
CA THR A 256 17.88 12.58 -17.12
C THR A 256 17.63 11.73 -18.36
N LYS A 257 18.48 10.72 -18.58
CA LYS A 257 18.36 9.79 -19.70
C LYS A 257 17.70 8.48 -19.34
N GLN A 258 17.76 8.08 -18.07
CA GLN A 258 17.28 6.78 -17.61
C GLN A 258 16.51 6.87 -16.29
N ILE A 259 15.53 6.00 -16.16
CA ILE A 259 14.83 5.71 -14.91
C ILE A 259 15.14 4.27 -14.49
N ALA A 260 15.36 4.06 -13.19
CA ALA A 260 15.37 2.73 -12.59
C ALA A 260 13.92 2.27 -12.35
N ILE A 261 13.63 1.03 -12.69
CA ILE A 261 12.36 0.37 -12.38
C ILE A 261 12.64 -0.88 -11.55
N LYS A 262 11.87 -1.09 -10.47
CA LYS A 262 11.94 -2.30 -9.65
C LYS A 262 10.69 -3.15 -9.88
N SER A 263 10.90 -4.43 -10.14
CA SER A 263 9.84 -5.42 -10.38
C SER A 263 9.89 -6.51 -9.31
N ASP A 264 8.71 -6.93 -8.84
CA ASP A 264 8.57 -8.11 -7.98
C ASP A 264 8.54 -9.45 -8.75
N GLY A 265 8.78 -9.41 -10.06
CA GLY A 265 8.68 -10.54 -10.99
C GLY A 265 7.32 -10.61 -11.70
N ILE A 266 6.24 -10.21 -11.03
CA ILE A 266 4.89 -10.14 -11.61
C ILE A 266 4.59 -8.73 -12.15
N LYS A 267 4.96 -7.69 -11.40
CA LYS A 267 4.57 -6.29 -11.64
C LYS A 267 5.60 -5.30 -11.08
N LEU A 268 5.56 -4.08 -11.60
CA LEU A 268 6.40 -2.98 -11.12
C LEU A 268 5.93 -2.49 -9.74
N ARG A 269 6.92 -2.22 -8.89
CA ARG A 269 6.75 -1.79 -7.50
C ARG A 269 7.28 -0.40 -7.22
N ASP A 270 8.25 0.05 -8.00
CA ASP A 270 8.93 1.33 -7.81
C ASP A 270 9.49 1.81 -9.15
N ILE A 271 9.55 3.13 -9.32
CA ILE A 271 10.20 3.82 -10.44
C ILE A 271 10.90 5.04 -9.83
N ALA A 272 12.21 5.14 -10.04
CA ALA A 272 13.04 6.22 -9.53
C ALA A 272 13.93 6.80 -10.65
N ILE A 273 14.36 8.05 -10.49
CA ILE A 273 15.35 8.66 -11.38
C ILE A 273 16.75 8.20 -10.96
N SER A 274 17.52 7.68 -11.92
CA SER A 274 18.90 7.24 -11.69
C SER A 274 19.88 8.42 -11.76
N ASP A 275 20.07 9.13 -10.64
CA ASP A 275 21.05 10.22 -10.53
C ASP A 275 22.25 9.82 -9.66
N GLU A 276 23.40 9.55 -10.31
CA GLU A 276 24.65 9.21 -9.62
C GLU A 276 25.21 10.35 -8.75
N THR A 277 24.76 11.59 -8.94
CA THR A 277 25.24 12.76 -8.18
C THR A 277 24.53 12.96 -6.85
N ARG A 278 23.44 12.22 -6.59
CA ARG A 278 22.71 12.22 -5.31
C ARG A 278 22.51 10.79 -4.79
N PRO A 279 23.43 10.28 -3.93
CA PRO A 279 23.24 9.00 -3.24
C PRO A 279 21.94 8.95 -2.40
N ASP A 280 21.48 10.09 -1.90
CA ASP A 280 20.21 10.25 -1.18
C ASP A 280 19.01 10.52 -2.11
N ALA A 281 19.12 10.23 -3.42
CA ALA A 281 17.98 10.29 -4.36
C ALA A 281 17.00 9.10 -4.22
N SER A 282 16.97 8.43 -3.06
CA SER A 282 15.76 7.79 -2.54
C SER A 282 14.76 8.88 -2.17
N GLY A 283 14.29 9.60 -3.19
CA GLY A 283 13.56 10.84 -3.02
C GLY A 283 12.34 10.64 -2.13
N ASN A 284 12.28 11.48 -1.11
CA ASN A 284 11.16 12.30 -0.61
C ASN A 284 9.96 12.49 -1.58
N TYR A 285 9.46 11.41 -2.18
CA TYR A 285 8.37 11.41 -3.14
C TYR A 285 7.06 11.32 -2.39
N VAL A 286 6.39 12.47 -2.31
CA VAL A 286 5.05 12.58 -1.75
C VAL A 286 4.05 12.01 -2.75
N SER A 287 3.27 11.01 -2.33
CA SER A 287 2.15 10.50 -3.13
C SER A 287 0.84 11.12 -2.66
N TRP A 288 -0.02 11.53 -3.59
CA TRP A 288 -1.29 12.20 -3.32
C TRP A 288 -2.50 11.35 -3.72
N ALA A 289 -3.59 11.41 -2.97
CA ALA A 289 -4.82 10.69 -3.34
C ALA A 289 -5.49 11.25 -4.63
N ASP A 290 -5.29 12.55 -4.91
CA ASP A 290 -5.70 13.20 -6.16
C ASP A 290 -4.45 13.72 -6.89
N PRO A 291 -4.29 13.51 -8.22
CA PRO A 291 -3.24 14.17 -8.99
C PRO A 291 -3.36 15.70 -8.97
N SER A 292 -4.55 16.25 -8.71
CA SER A 292 -4.86 17.67 -8.54
C SER A 292 -4.69 18.09 -7.08
N HIS A 293 -3.44 18.10 -6.61
CA HIS A 293 -3.10 18.51 -5.23
C HIS A 293 -2.49 19.92 -5.18
N PRO A 294 -2.60 20.63 -4.04
CA PRO A 294 -1.94 21.91 -3.86
C PRO A 294 -0.43 21.75 -3.65
N ASP A 295 0.37 22.58 -4.32
CA ASP A 295 1.85 22.54 -4.24
C ASP A 295 2.41 22.98 -2.87
N ASN A 296 1.64 23.79 -2.12
CA ASN A 296 2.08 24.37 -0.85
C ASN A 296 1.75 23.43 0.32
N VAL A 297 2.76 22.71 0.82
CA VAL A 297 2.65 21.87 2.03
C VAL A 297 3.33 22.54 3.22
N ILE A 298 2.63 22.58 4.35
CA ILE A 298 3.08 23.16 5.62
C ILE A 298 3.19 22.04 6.65
N ASP A 299 4.28 22.01 7.42
CA ASP A 299 4.38 21.13 8.58
C ASP A 299 3.57 21.71 9.74
N ILE A 300 2.55 20.97 10.20
CA ILE A 300 1.77 21.30 11.41
C ILE A 300 2.68 21.58 12.63
N MET A 301 3.81 20.88 12.74
CA MET A 301 4.65 20.90 13.93
C MET A 301 5.60 22.10 14.00
N THR A 302 5.82 22.80 12.90
CA THR A 302 6.63 24.04 12.82
C THR A 302 5.86 25.25 12.28
N LEU A 303 4.71 25.03 11.62
CA LEU A 303 3.97 26.00 10.80
C LEU A 303 4.81 26.65 9.68
N GLY A 304 5.91 25.99 9.29
CA GLY A 304 6.78 26.37 8.20
C GLY A 304 6.68 25.43 6.99
N PRO A 305 7.43 25.72 5.91
CA PRO A 305 7.60 24.78 4.80
C PRO A 305 8.28 23.48 5.28
N ILE A 306 7.99 22.38 4.61
CA ILE A 306 8.66 21.09 4.87
C ILE A 306 10.00 21.07 4.14
N ASP A 307 11.11 21.10 4.88
CA ASP A 307 12.47 20.99 4.32
C ASP A 307 12.80 19.57 3.85
N VAL A 308 12.25 18.54 4.54
CA VAL A 308 12.49 17.12 4.27
C VAL A 308 11.19 16.33 4.46
N PHE A 309 10.67 15.71 3.40
CA PHE A 309 9.55 14.78 3.52
C PHE A 309 10.03 13.40 3.96
N PRO A 310 9.30 12.68 4.84
CA PRO A 310 9.56 11.27 5.10
C PRO A 310 9.43 10.41 3.84
N GLU A 311 10.22 9.34 3.76
CA GLU A 311 10.14 8.34 2.68
C GLU A 311 8.73 7.71 2.62
N GLY A 312 8.16 7.65 1.42
CA GLY A 312 6.85 7.04 1.18
C GLY A 312 5.66 7.80 1.77
N LEU A 313 5.80 9.10 2.05
CA LEU A 313 4.71 9.94 2.57
C LEU A 313 3.50 9.93 1.64
N LYS A 314 2.32 9.76 2.23
CA LYS A 314 1.03 9.71 1.56
C LYS A 314 0.11 10.79 2.11
N MET A 315 -0.23 11.75 1.25
CA MET A 315 -0.96 12.97 1.59
C MET A 315 -2.36 12.97 0.96
N MET A 316 -3.36 13.43 1.72
CA MET A 316 -4.67 13.76 1.16
C MET A 316 -4.98 15.22 1.45
N SER A 317 -5.45 15.94 0.43
CA SER A 317 -6.07 17.24 0.59
C SER A 317 -7.56 17.07 0.90
N PHE A 318 -8.15 18.05 1.57
CA PHE A 318 -9.59 18.23 1.66
C PHE A 318 -9.93 19.69 1.40
N ASP A 319 -11.08 19.94 0.75
CA ASP A 319 -11.57 21.30 0.57
C ASP A 319 -12.30 21.75 1.84
N CYS A 320 -11.64 22.58 2.63
CA CYS A 320 -12.28 23.23 3.78
C CYS A 320 -13.48 24.05 3.31
N ASN A 321 -14.64 23.75 3.90
CA ASN A 321 -15.98 24.28 3.60
C ASN A 321 -16.44 24.05 2.16
N ALA A 322 -16.16 22.87 1.62
CA ALA A 322 -16.83 22.41 0.42
C ALA A 322 -18.36 22.45 0.63
N SER A 323 -19.09 22.78 -0.45
CA SER A 323 -20.57 22.79 -0.41
C SER A 323 -21.10 21.40 -0.08
N GLY A 324 -21.84 21.28 1.03
CA GLY A 324 -22.36 20.01 1.52
C GLY A 324 -21.46 19.27 2.53
N THR A 325 -20.38 19.90 3.01
CA THR A 325 -19.68 19.43 4.21
C THR A 325 -20.59 19.59 5.44
N THR A 326 -20.78 18.49 6.17
CA THR A 326 -21.65 18.36 7.35
C THR A 326 -20.88 18.26 8.67
N GLY A 327 -19.55 18.32 8.61
CA GLY A 327 -18.66 18.15 9.74
C GLY A 327 -17.27 17.67 9.33
N TYR A 328 -16.37 17.61 10.30
CA TYR A 328 -15.02 17.10 10.15
C TYR A 328 -14.72 16.02 11.18
N THR A 329 -13.74 15.17 10.90
CA THR A 329 -13.15 14.28 11.91
C THR A 329 -11.64 14.40 11.87
N ALA A 330 -11.03 14.73 13.00
CA ALA A 330 -9.59 14.62 13.21
C ALA A 330 -9.26 13.23 13.76
N VAL A 331 -8.24 12.59 13.20
CA VAL A 331 -7.70 11.30 13.66
C VAL A 331 -6.34 11.53 14.29
N THR A 332 -6.13 11.03 15.50
CA THR A 332 -4.89 11.29 16.25
C THR A 332 -4.34 10.07 16.97
N GLY A 333 -3.04 9.82 16.78
CA GLY A 333 -2.24 8.88 17.57
C GLY A 333 -1.84 9.42 18.95
N GLY A 334 -2.53 10.45 19.46
CA GLY A 334 -2.33 11.04 20.78
C GLY A 334 -1.24 12.13 20.85
N THR A 335 -0.15 12.02 20.09
CA THR A 335 0.91 13.05 20.03
C THR A 335 0.91 13.90 18.76
N SER A 336 0.11 13.51 17.78
CA SER A 336 0.09 14.04 16.41
C SER A 336 -1.28 13.82 15.78
N VAL A 337 -1.66 14.67 14.81
CA VAL A 337 -2.83 14.44 13.96
C VAL A 337 -2.40 13.69 12.71
N THR A 338 -2.94 12.48 12.57
CA THR A 338 -2.70 11.54 11.48
C THR A 338 -3.42 11.99 10.22
N MET A 339 -4.65 12.49 10.35
CA MET A 339 -5.50 12.91 9.23
C MET A 339 -6.62 13.83 9.72
N ILE A 340 -7.12 14.71 8.85
CA ILE A 340 -8.43 15.36 9.00
C ILE A 340 -9.27 15.00 7.77
N HIS A 341 -10.53 14.63 8.02
CA HIS A 341 -11.49 14.25 6.99
C HIS A 341 -12.70 15.17 7.01
N ALA A 342 -13.20 15.57 5.85
CA ALA A 342 -14.40 16.38 5.69
C ALA A 342 -15.58 15.47 5.30
N HIS A 343 -16.61 15.40 6.14
CA HIS A 343 -17.77 14.53 5.91
C HIS A 343 -18.82 15.20 5.03
N GLY A 344 -19.28 14.49 4.00
CA GLY A 344 -20.57 14.74 3.36
C GLY A 344 -21.70 13.90 3.97
N HIS A 345 -22.93 14.11 3.52
CA HIS A 345 -24.08 13.30 3.95
C HIS A 345 -23.85 11.79 3.73
N GLY A 346 -23.88 11.03 4.83
CA GLY A 346 -23.82 9.56 4.81
C GLY A 346 -22.41 8.96 4.67
N ASP A 347 -21.34 9.76 4.76
CA ASP A 347 -19.98 9.23 4.67
C ASP A 347 -19.50 8.64 6.01
N THR A 348 -19.67 7.33 6.13
CA THR A 348 -19.18 6.52 7.26
C THR A 348 -18.08 5.52 6.85
N SER A 349 -17.79 5.37 5.56
CA SER A 349 -16.76 4.44 5.06
C SER A 349 -15.36 4.78 5.58
N PHE A 350 -15.10 6.07 5.75
CA PHE A 350 -13.88 6.63 6.33
C PHE A 350 -13.44 5.92 7.62
N TYR A 351 -14.36 5.74 8.58
CA TYR A 351 -14.02 5.17 9.89
C TYR A 351 -13.48 3.76 9.79
N ALA A 352 -14.06 2.91 8.93
CA ALA A 352 -13.59 1.53 8.75
C ALA A 352 -12.20 1.47 8.12
N ASP A 353 -11.92 2.33 7.13
CA ASP A 353 -10.60 2.41 6.49
C ASP A 353 -9.53 2.95 7.47
N MET A 354 -9.88 3.91 8.33
CA MET A 354 -8.98 4.42 9.37
C MET A 354 -8.79 3.47 10.54
N ASP A 355 -9.82 2.75 10.99
CA ASP A 355 -9.69 1.69 12.00
C ASP A 355 -8.75 0.57 11.53
N ALA A 356 -8.78 0.23 10.25
CA ALA A 356 -7.87 -0.76 9.68
C ALA A 356 -6.41 -0.26 9.66
N ALA A 357 -6.18 0.97 9.18
CA ALA A 357 -4.83 1.54 9.08
C ALA A 357 -4.23 2.00 10.42
N PHE A 358 -5.06 2.46 11.35
CA PHE A 358 -4.69 3.08 12.61
C PHE A 358 -5.57 2.56 13.78
N PRO A 359 -5.56 1.25 14.10
CA PRO A 359 -6.46 0.59 15.07
C PRO A 359 -6.27 0.99 16.55
N ARG A 360 -5.60 2.11 16.81
CA ARG A 360 -5.30 2.68 18.15
C ARG A 360 -5.35 4.20 18.17
N ASP A 361 -5.68 4.85 17.05
CA ASP A 361 -5.86 6.29 17.00
C ASP A 361 -7.26 6.67 17.51
N PHE A 362 -7.42 7.91 17.94
CA PHE A 362 -8.67 8.45 18.43
C PHE A 362 -9.33 9.31 17.36
N PHE A 363 -10.66 9.18 17.24
CA PHE A 363 -11.48 10.01 16.36
C PHE A 363 -12.12 11.14 17.16
N ILE A 364 -11.93 12.38 16.70
CA ILE A 364 -12.59 13.57 17.23
C ILE A 364 -13.52 14.07 16.13
N HIS A 365 -14.80 13.71 16.22
CA HIS A 365 -15.83 14.18 15.28
C HIS A 365 -16.39 15.54 15.71
N MET A 366 -16.52 16.44 14.74
CA MET A 366 -16.91 17.83 14.90
C MET A 366 -17.97 18.13 13.83
N PRO A 367 -19.27 17.95 14.13
CA PRO A 367 -20.35 18.26 13.19
C PRO A 367 -20.39 19.77 12.90
N LEU A 368 -20.94 20.16 11.75
CA LEU A 368 -21.29 21.55 11.44
C LEU A 368 -22.81 21.71 11.43
N ASP A 369 -23.31 22.76 12.08
CA ASP A 369 -24.70 23.19 11.97
C ASP A 369 -24.97 23.97 10.66
N ASP A 370 -26.24 24.15 10.30
CA ASP A 370 -26.65 24.89 9.09
C ASP A 370 -26.13 26.34 9.12
N GLY A 371 -25.21 26.66 8.21
CA GLY A 371 -24.57 27.97 8.12
C GLY A 371 -23.29 28.13 8.95
N GLU A 372 -22.87 27.10 9.67
CA GLU A 372 -21.55 27.02 10.31
C GLU A 372 -20.46 26.69 9.27
N TYR A 373 -19.23 27.17 9.49
CA TYR A 373 -18.09 26.89 8.62
C TYR A 373 -16.76 26.93 9.41
N VAL A 374 -15.82 26.09 9.00
CA VAL A 374 -14.44 26.03 9.52
C VAL A 374 -13.59 27.13 8.92
N THR A 375 -12.55 27.52 9.65
CA THR A 375 -12.40 28.96 9.84
C THR A 375 -10.97 29.26 10.28
N GLN A 376 -10.54 28.80 11.44
CA GLN A 376 -9.13 28.52 11.69
C GLN A 376 -9.00 27.04 12.03
N ILE A 377 -7.79 26.49 11.88
CA ILE A 377 -7.45 25.18 12.41
C ILE A 377 -6.16 25.34 13.20
N CYS A 378 -6.24 25.14 14.51
CA CYS A 378 -5.28 25.69 15.47
C CYS A 378 -4.55 24.60 16.25
N ARG A 379 -3.22 24.61 16.18
CA ARG A 379 -2.38 23.75 17.03
C ARG A 379 -2.15 24.40 18.40
N ARG A 380 -2.54 23.70 19.46
CA ARG A 380 -2.26 24.11 20.85
C ARG A 380 -1.05 23.36 21.40
N HIS A 381 -0.05 24.11 21.82
CA HIS A 381 1.06 23.56 22.60
C HIS A 381 0.65 23.32 24.06
N GLY A 382 0.65 22.05 24.47
CA GLY A 382 0.58 21.65 25.87
C GLY A 382 1.98 21.33 26.41
N LEU A 383 2.38 21.99 27.49
CA LEU A 383 3.51 21.53 28.32
C LEU A 383 3.03 20.37 29.19
N GLY A 384 3.30 19.14 28.76
CA GLY A 384 3.05 17.95 29.57
C GLY A 384 3.99 17.90 30.78
N ALA A 385 3.55 17.23 31.86
CA ALA A 385 4.41 16.97 33.00
C ALA A 385 5.67 16.18 32.55
N GLY A 386 6.84 16.81 32.65
CA GLY A 386 8.11 16.23 32.19
C GLY A 386 8.77 16.92 30.98
N ASN A 387 8.41 18.16 30.64
CA ASN A 387 9.04 18.98 29.57
C ASN A 387 9.05 18.36 28.16
N ARG A 388 8.18 17.37 27.89
CA ARG A 388 7.94 16.89 26.52
C ARG A 388 6.82 17.73 25.89
N PRO A 389 7.01 18.30 24.69
CA PRO A 389 5.94 18.97 23.97
C PRO A 389 4.83 17.97 23.65
N SER A 390 3.60 18.27 24.08
CA SER A 390 2.40 17.57 23.62
C SER A 390 1.69 18.50 22.64
N ALA A 391 1.47 18.04 21.42
CA ALA A 391 0.65 18.76 20.45
C ALA A 391 -0.77 18.22 20.52
N CYS A 392 -1.70 19.05 21.00
CA CYS A 392 -3.12 18.79 20.86
C CYS A 392 -3.68 19.82 19.88
N PHE A 393 -4.51 19.40 18.93
CA PHE A 393 -5.38 20.37 18.28
C PHE A 393 -6.46 20.80 19.26
N VAL A 394 -6.72 22.11 19.30
CA VAL A 394 -7.85 22.68 20.00
C VAL A 394 -8.42 23.70 19.06
N ASP A 395 -9.49 23.31 18.39
CA ASP A 395 -10.23 24.20 17.51
C ASP A 395 -11.13 25.09 18.38
N GLU A 396 -10.69 26.34 18.58
CA GLU A 396 -11.60 27.43 18.95
C GLU A 396 -12.27 27.93 17.67
N ILE A 397 -13.59 27.76 17.58
CA ILE A 397 -14.37 28.02 16.37
C ILE A 397 -14.51 29.55 16.15
N HIS A 398 -13.59 30.19 15.40
CA HIS A 398 -13.75 31.56 14.81
C HIS A 398 -12.70 31.93 13.70
N PHE A 399 -13.15 32.76 12.73
CA PHE A 399 -12.72 33.06 11.32
C PHE A 399 -11.23 33.17 10.90
N SER A 400 -10.74 32.81 9.68
CA SER A 400 -11.31 32.20 8.44
C SER A 400 -10.23 31.69 7.42
N GLU A 401 -10.53 30.65 6.59
CA GLU A 401 -9.85 30.12 5.34
C GLU A 401 -9.26 28.67 5.33
N ARG A 402 -8.90 28.18 4.11
CA ARG A 402 -8.54 26.77 3.78
C ARG A 402 -7.17 26.35 4.32
N VAL A 403 -7.06 25.13 4.84
CA VAL A 403 -5.80 24.57 5.37
C VAL A 403 -5.59 23.12 4.90
N VAL A 404 -4.37 22.78 4.48
CA VAL A 404 -3.90 21.40 4.26
C VAL A 404 -3.12 20.98 5.50
N LEU A 405 -3.43 19.81 6.06
CA LEU A 405 -3.00 19.45 7.42
C LEU A 405 -2.52 18.00 7.50
N GLN A 406 -1.23 17.83 7.80
CA GLN A 406 -0.68 16.57 8.30
C GLN A 406 0.45 16.81 9.31
N SER A 407 0.49 16.00 10.37
CA SER A 407 1.58 16.01 11.34
C SER A 407 2.65 15.03 10.93
N LEU A 408 3.89 15.48 10.77
CA LEU A 408 5.06 14.62 10.58
C LEU A 408 5.49 13.99 11.93
N ALA A 409 5.97 12.73 11.93
CA ALA A 409 6.35 11.94 13.12
C ALA A 409 7.31 10.75 12.82
#